data_AF-A0A1C6AK17-F1
#
_entry.id   AF-A0A1C6AK17-F1
#
_cell.length_a   1.000
_cell.length_b   1.000
_cell.length_c   1.000
_cell.angle_alpha   90.00
_cell.angle_beta   90.00
_cell.angle_gamma   90.00
#
_symmetry.space_group_name_H-M   'P 1'
#
loop_
_entity.id
_entity.type
_entity.pdbx_description
1 polymer ?
#
loop_
_entity_poly.entity_id
_entity_poly.type
_entity_poly.pdbx_seq_one_letter_code
_entity_poly.pdbx_strand_id
1 'polypeptide(L)'
;MKNNYFIDTIELTYHTTFEYITEKLGTVPKKCVKKGEFYYPTSLEANRSGIDMRTRKCSKGERHRKGENYKIVLRIATGKIPYFKDEVKHVEMRDDLDKMIYYVNEFIKFRMPDLDINDFELTRIDITKDIHKVPETVIKEYIMLMRRMFVPDKFELNEQLEKNTKDFRREDSFNALMKKGNTSIAEFVVYNKARAAIDQDLTDTELEYYKNTMRLELRCYKSYIRKMAYETTTIEILRHMFERRSYFIEREFYRIFDVEERTQSFLNIYWLKKYIKRSIDGKPKHKKYMIDLSTILDRDSLPNITDARLIYCDSHSSSLGVMNWFDDIHISPVTIKNKDYPFLQSLSSALGFNDPTPTDTRLYEYLLKRTRNRKFYLNASDNYYEFEGVPRCEQEEC
;
A
#
# COMPACT_ATOMS: atom_id res chain seq x y z
N MET A 1 -11.72 17.08 -7.11
CA MET A 1 -10.62 16.50 -6.32
C MET A 1 -9.40 16.38 -7.21
N LYS A 2 -8.22 16.77 -6.71
CA LYS A 2 -6.95 16.52 -7.42
C LYS A 2 -6.77 15.00 -7.53
N ASN A 3 -6.42 14.49 -8.71
CA ASN A 3 -6.23 13.06 -8.90
C ASN A 3 -4.89 12.65 -8.28
N ASN A 4 -4.90 12.13 -7.06
CA ASN A 4 -3.69 11.76 -6.32
C ASN A 4 -3.16 10.36 -6.68
N TYR A 5 -3.66 9.76 -7.78
CA TYR A 5 -3.19 8.48 -8.28
C TYR A 5 -2.14 8.68 -9.38
N PHE A 6 -1.05 7.92 -9.31
CA PHE A 6 0.06 8.00 -10.27
C PHE A 6 0.75 6.67 -10.51
N ILE A 7 1.64 6.61 -11.50
CA ILE A 7 2.57 5.49 -11.70
C ILE A 7 3.91 5.88 -11.11
N ASP A 8 4.43 5.07 -10.17
CA ASP A 8 5.70 5.32 -9.47
C ASP A 8 6.89 4.62 -10.15
N THR A 9 6.69 3.36 -10.53
CA THR A 9 7.73 2.52 -11.12
C THR A 9 7.16 1.65 -12.24
N ILE A 10 7.92 1.45 -13.31
CA ILE A 10 7.64 0.43 -14.33
C ILE A 10 8.87 -0.46 -14.54
N GLU A 11 8.65 -1.72 -14.93
CA GLU A 11 9.70 -2.64 -15.34
C GLU A 11 9.38 -3.19 -16.72
N LEU A 12 10.33 -3.07 -17.64
CA LEU A 12 10.27 -3.57 -19.00
C LEU A 12 11.31 -4.69 -19.17
N THR A 13 10.95 -5.77 -19.86
CA THR A 13 11.84 -6.90 -20.12
C THR A 13 11.92 -7.21 -21.61
N TYR A 14 13.13 -7.37 -22.12
CA TYR A 14 13.40 -7.86 -23.47
C TYR A 14 14.24 -9.14 -23.43
N HIS A 15 13.76 -10.20 -24.08
CA HIS A 15 14.46 -11.48 -24.17
C HIS A 15 15.40 -11.48 -25.38
N THR A 16 16.63 -11.98 -25.19
CA THR A 16 17.68 -11.88 -26.20
C THR A 16 18.78 -12.92 -26.02
N THR A 17 19.78 -12.89 -26.89
CA THR A 17 20.97 -13.75 -26.87
C THR A 17 22.13 -13.08 -26.11
N PHE A 18 23.18 -13.85 -25.84
CA PHE A 18 24.39 -13.31 -25.23
C PHE A 18 25.13 -12.38 -26.21
N GLU A 19 25.19 -12.80 -27.47
CA GLU A 19 25.85 -12.11 -28.57
C GLU A 19 25.28 -10.70 -28.75
N TYR A 20 23.95 -10.58 -28.76
CA TYR A 20 23.25 -9.30 -28.86
C TYR A 20 23.66 -8.33 -27.74
N ILE A 21 23.68 -8.81 -26.48
CA ILE A 21 24.09 -8.00 -25.33
C ILE A 21 25.52 -7.50 -25.50
N THR A 22 26.44 -8.38 -25.91
CA THR A 22 27.85 -8.02 -26.07
C THR A 22 28.10 -7.05 -27.23
N GLU A 23 27.41 -7.25 -28.36
CA GLU A 23 27.57 -6.42 -29.56
C GLU A 23 26.96 -5.03 -29.38
N LYS A 24 25.74 -4.95 -28.82
CA LYS A 24 24.99 -3.70 -28.75
C LYS A 24 25.30 -2.87 -27.51
N LEU A 25 25.50 -3.52 -26.36
CA LEU A 25 25.72 -2.81 -25.10
C LEU A 25 27.20 -2.66 -24.73
N GLY A 26 28.12 -3.22 -25.53
CA GLY A 26 29.57 -3.03 -25.38
C GLY A 26 30.14 -3.43 -24.01
N THR A 27 29.41 -4.26 -23.25
CA THR A 27 29.75 -4.59 -21.86
C THR A 27 30.19 -6.05 -21.75
N VAL A 28 31.39 -6.27 -21.21
CA VAL A 28 31.84 -7.58 -20.76
C VAL A 28 31.29 -7.80 -19.33
N PRO A 29 30.62 -8.93 -19.03
CA PRO A 29 30.07 -9.18 -17.70
C PRO A 29 31.16 -9.17 -16.62
N LYS A 30 31.02 -8.31 -15.61
CA LYS A 30 31.75 -8.52 -14.35
C LYS A 30 31.01 -9.59 -13.54
N LYS A 31 31.59 -10.79 -13.51
CA LYS A 31 31.08 -11.95 -12.75
C LYS A 31 30.91 -11.55 -11.28
N CYS A 32 29.69 -11.59 -10.75
CA CYS A 32 29.44 -11.41 -9.32
C CYS A 32 29.21 -12.79 -8.66
N VAL A 33 29.85 -13.03 -7.52
CA VAL A 33 30.11 -14.37 -6.97
C VAL A 33 28.99 -14.92 -6.08
N LYS A 34 27.89 -14.18 -5.86
CA LYS A 34 26.75 -14.70 -5.07
C LYS A 34 25.60 -15.16 -5.98
N LYS A 35 25.46 -16.50 -6.05
CA LYS A 35 24.34 -17.26 -6.64
C LYS A 35 24.09 -17.08 -8.14
N GLY A 36 24.99 -17.54 -9.01
CA GLY A 36 24.65 -17.97 -10.39
C GLY A 36 24.03 -16.93 -11.34
N GLU A 37 23.94 -15.67 -10.93
CA GLU A 37 23.38 -14.55 -11.69
C GLU A 37 24.54 -13.69 -12.21
N PHE A 38 24.55 -13.45 -13.52
CA PHE A 38 25.43 -12.45 -14.13
C PHE A 38 24.73 -11.11 -13.99
N TYR A 39 25.37 -10.16 -13.30
CA TYR A 39 24.91 -8.79 -13.16
C TYR A 39 25.75 -7.90 -14.07
N TYR A 40 25.08 -7.16 -14.93
CA TYR A 40 25.67 -6.06 -15.67
C TYR A 40 25.13 -4.78 -15.06
N PRO A 41 25.85 -4.12 -14.15
CA PRO A 41 25.48 -2.78 -13.75
C PRO A 41 25.68 -1.88 -14.96
N THR A 42 24.63 -1.20 -15.43
CA THR A 42 24.83 -0.03 -16.27
C THR A 42 25.66 1.03 -15.55
N SER A 43 26.33 1.86 -16.34
CA SER A 43 27.15 2.98 -15.87
C SER A 43 26.40 3.85 -14.86
N LEU A 44 27.13 4.43 -13.92
CA LEU A 44 26.66 5.43 -12.94
C LEU A 44 25.76 6.53 -13.53
N GLU A 45 25.84 6.76 -14.85
CA GLU A 45 25.07 7.75 -15.60
C GLU A 45 23.59 7.39 -15.80
N ALA A 46 23.23 6.10 -15.95
CA ALA A 46 21.83 5.68 -16.14
C ALA A 46 21.01 5.78 -14.83
N ASN A 47 21.66 5.56 -13.68
CA ASN A 47 21.03 5.76 -12.37
C ASN A 47 20.63 7.22 -12.12
N ARG A 48 21.34 8.19 -12.73
CA ARG A 48 21.02 9.62 -12.62
C ARG A 48 19.83 10.03 -13.50
N SER A 49 19.41 9.20 -14.46
CA SER A 49 18.30 9.48 -15.38
C SER A 49 17.00 8.75 -15.03
N GLY A 50 16.92 8.11 -13.86
CA GLY A 50 15.74 7.36 -13.43
C GLY A 50 15.53 6.02 -14.14
N ILE A 51 16.50 5.54 -14.94
CA ILE A 51 16.45 4.25 -15.64
C ILE A 51 17.62 3.36 -15.18
N ASP A 52 17.30 2.30 -14.46
CA ASP A 52 18.24 1.24 -14.09
C ASP A 52 18.13 0.09 -15.10
N MET A 53 19.17 -0.13 -15.90
CA MET A 53 19.21 -1.21 -16.89
C MET A 53 20.11 -2.35 -16.40
N ARG A 54 19.53 -3.54 -16.34
CA ARG A 54 20.21 -4.77 -15.90
C ARG A 54 20.09 -5.82 -16.98
N THR A 55 21.11 -6.67 -17.12
CA THR A 55 20.99 -7.86 -17.95
C THR A 55 21.34 -9.10 -17.13
N ARG A 56 20.63 -10.21 -17.39
CA ARG A 56 20.89 -11.50 -16.72
C ARG A 56 20.47 -12.69 -17.57
N LYS A 57 21.00 -13.87 -17.22
CA LYS A 57 20.56 -15.14 -17.78
C LYS A 57 19.12 -15.46 -17.32
N CYS A 58 18.32 -15.98 -18.23
CA CYS A 58 16.97 -16.49 -17.94
C CYS A 58 17.04 -17.76 -17.09
N SER A 59 16.20 -17.80 -16.05
CA SER A 59 15.92 -19.01 -15.29
C SER A 59 15.20 -20.04 -16.17
N LYS A 60 15.10 -21.30 -15.72
CA LYS A 60 14.47 -22.38 -16.51
C LYS A 60 13.04 -22.03 -16.94
N GLY A 61 12.26 -21.39 -16.07
CA GLY A 61 10.87 -21.00 -16.36
C GLY A 61 10.70 -19.77 -17.24
N GLU A 62 11.77 -19.01 -17.50
CA GLU A 62 11.78 -17.81 -18.33
C GLU A 62 12.25 -18.08 -19.78
N ARG A 63 12.68 -19.30 -20.09
CA ARG A 63 13.18 -19.67 -21.42
C ARG A 63 12.02 -20.10 -22.30
N HIS A 64 11.55 -19.17 -23.13
CA HIS A 64 10.40 -19.40 -24.01
C HIS A 64 10.80 -19.62 -25.48
N ARG A 65 11.96 -19.11 -25.91
CA ARG A 65 12.46 -19.21 -27.29
C ARG A 65 13.85 -19.83 -27.34
N LYS A 66 14.11 -20.64 -28.37
CA LYS A 66 15.38 -21.33 -28.57
C LYS A 66 16.46 -20.28 -28.87
N GLY A 67 17.51 -20.22 -28.05
CA GLY A 67 18.63 -19.28 -28.22
C GLY A 67 18.54 -18.02 -27.34
N GLU A 68 17.33 -17.54 -27.05
CA GLU A 68 17.10 -16.36 -26.21
C GLU A 68 17.17 -16.70 -24.70
N ASN A 69 18.38 -17.05 -24.25
CA ASN A 69 18.63 -17.48 -22.88
C ASN A 69 18.99 -16.31 -21.94
N TYR A 70 18.94 -15.07 -22.42
CA TYR A 70 19.28 -13.87 -21.68
C TYR A 70 18.14 -12.86 -21.75
N LYS A 71 18.16 -11.89 -20.85
CA LYS A 71 17.24 -10.76 -20.91
C LYS A 71 17.87 -9.46 -20.45
N ILE A 72 17.33 -8.38 -21.00
CA ILE A 72 17.54 -7.01 -20.57
C ILE A 72 16.30 -6.60 -19.77
N VAL A 73 16.51 -5.98 -18.61
CA VAL A 73 15.47 -5.48 -17.71
C VAL A 73 15.72 -3.99 -17.49
N LEU A 74 14.75 -3.16 -17.86
CA LEU A 74 14.75 -1.74 -17.60
C LEU A 74 13.80 -1.47 -16.44
N ARG A 75 14.31 -0.97 -15.32
CA ARG A 75 13.50 -0.48 -14.21
C ARG A 75 13.50 1.04 -14.23
N ILE A 76 12.32 1.62 -14.42
CA ILE A 76 12.16 3.06 -14.58
C ILE A 76 11.45 3.60 -13.33
N ALA A 77 12.14 4.45 -12.57
CA ALA A 77 11.55 5.25 -11.51
C ALA A 77 11.01 6.54 -12.14
N THR A 78 9.69 6.60 -12.34
CA THR A 78 9.07 7.60 -13.22
C THR A 78 9.28 9.03 -12.72
N GLY A 79 9.30 9.22 -11.40
CA GLY A 79 9.53 10.52 -10.76
C GLY A 79 10.96 11.06 -10.90
N LYS A 80 11.91 10.27 -11.40
CA LYS A 80 13.33 10.67 -11.58
C LYS A 80 13.70 10.99 -13.03
N ILE A 81 12.72 11.07 -13.93
CA ILE A 81 12.97 11.31 -15.35
C ILE A 81 13.28 12.80 -15.60
N PRO A 82 14.37 13.14 -16.33
CA PRO A 82 14.90 14.51 -16.41
C PRO A 82 14.04 15.54 -17.18
N TYR A 83 12.90 15.16 -17.75
CA TYR A 83 11.94 16.12 -18.33
C TYR A 83 11.14 16.89 -17.28
N PHE A 84 11.31 16.53 -16.02
CA PHE A 84 10.60 17.07 -14.88
C PHE A 84 11.52 18.05 -14.13
N LYS A 85 11.20 19.35 -14.18
CA LYS A 85 11.99 20.44 -13.56
C LYS A 85 11.91 20.53 -12.02
N ASP A 86 11.03 19.78 -11.36
CA ASP A 86 10.79 19.87 -9.91
C ASP A 86 11.24 18.56 -9.25
N GLU A 87 11.74 18.64 -8.02
CA GLU A 87 12.37 17.50 -7.32
C GLU A 87 11.38 16.39 -6.91
N VAL A 88 10.09 16.71 -6.76
CA VAL A 88 9.03 15.75 -6.47
C VAL A 88 8.02 15.75 -7.61
N LYS A 89 8.08 14.78 -8.52
CA LYS A 89 7.07 14.60 -9.56
C LYS A 89 6.51 13.20 -9.61
N HIS A 90 5.21 13.15 -9.85
CA HIS A 90 4.44 11.95 -10.05
C HIS A 90 3.88 11.98 -11.47
N VAL A 91 3.84 10.82 -12.14
CA VAL A 91 3.12 10.70 -13.41
C VAL A 91 1.63 10.66 -13.09
N GLU A 92 1.03 11.83 -12.95
CA GLU A 92 -0.38 12.04 -12.59
C GLU A 92 -1.25 12.35 -13.81
N MET A 93 -0.68 12.94 -14.86
CA MET A 93 -1.39 13.31 -16.09
C MET A 93 -0.94 12.50 -17.29
N ARG A 94 -1.82 12.40 -18.29
CA ARG A 94 -1.53 11.66 -19.53
C ARG A 94 -0.31 12.24 -20.26
N ASP A 95 -0.16 13.56 -20.26
CA ASP A 95 1.00 14.22 -20.85
C ASP A 95 2.33 13.84 -20.17
N ASP A 96 2.31 13.62 -18.85
CA ASP A 96 3.50 13.17 -18.11
C ASP A 96 3.84 11.73 -18.49
N LEU A 97 2.82 10.90 -18.67
CA LEU A 97 2.98 9.53 -19.16
C LEU A 97 3.58 9.52 -20.57
N ASP A 98 3.04 10.32 -21.48
CA ASP A 98 3.49 10.37 -22.87
C ASP A 98 4.93 10.90 -22.97
N LYS A 99 5.32 11.88 -22.15
CA LYS A 99 6.72 12.34 -22.02
C LYS A 99 7.64 11.24 -21.47
N MET A 100 7.19 10.50 -20.46
CA MET A 100 7.94 9.36 -19.92
C MET A 100 8.14 8.27 -20.98
N ILE A 101 7.08 7.91 -21.71
CA ILE A 101 7.14 6.92 -22.79
C ILE A 101 8.13 7.38 -23.87
N TYR A 102 8.06 8.65 -24.28
CA TYR A 102 9.01 9.22 -25.22
C TYR A 102 10.44 9.11 -24.70
N TYR A 103 10.71 9.49 -23.44
CA TYR A 103 12.04 9.40 -22.85
C TYR A 103 12.61 7.99 -22.89
N VAL A 104 11.81 7.02 -22.42
CA VAL A 104 12.21 5.62 -22.34
C VAL A 104 12.45 5.06 -23.73
N ASN A 105 11.61 5.42 -24.70
CA ASN A 105 11.76 5.01 -26.09
C ASN A 105 13.04 5.57 -26.73
N GLU A 106 13.36 6.84 -26.51
CA GLU A 106 14.60 7.44 -27.00
C GLU A 106 15.84 6.83 -26.32
N PHE A 107 15.75 6.51 -25.02
CA PHE A 107 16.80 5.77 -24.33
C PHE A 107 17.02 4.39 -24.95
N ILE A 108 15.95 3.65 -25.24
CA ILE A 108 16.00 2.34 -25.89
C ILE A 108 16.66 2.48 -27.25
N LYS A 109 16.18 3.37 -28.12
CA LYS A 109 16.74 3.59 -29.46
C LYS A 109 18.20 4.04 -29.42
N PHE A 110 18.59 4.84 -28.43
CA PHE A 110 19.98 5.26 -28.28
C PHE A 110 20.91 4.09 -27.93
N ARG A 111 20.46 3.18 -27.06
CA ARG A 111 21.27 2.02 -26.61
C ARG A 111 21.16 0.80 -27.51
N MET A 112 20.02 0.64 -28.16
CA MET A 112 19.60 -0.50 -28.98
C MET A 112 18.83 0.06 -30.20
N PRO A 113 19.53 0.57 -31.23
CA PRO A 113 18.89 1.32 -32.33
C PRO A 113 17.88 0.55 -33.17
N ASP A 114 17.95 -0.78 -33.12
CA ASP A 114 17.03 -1.71 -33.77
C ASP A 114 15.78 -2.02 -32.95
N LEU A 115 15.68 -1.51 -31.72
CA LEU A 115 14.54 -1.72 -30.83
C LEU A 115 13.81 -0.42 -30.50
N ASP A 116 12.54 -0.57 -30.16
CA ASP A 116 11.71 0.45 -29.53
C ASP A 116 11.00 -0.12 -28.28
N ILE A 117 10.24 0.72 -27.58
CA ILE A 117 9.57 0.32 -26.33
C ILE A 117 8.56 -0.84 -26.51
N ASN A 118 7.98 -1.01 -27.69
CA ASN A 118 7.03 -2.09 -27.97
C ASN A 118 7.71 -3.45 -28.19
N ASP A 119 9.02 -3.48 -28.43
CA ASP A 119 9.79 -4.73 -28.44
C ASP A 119 9.98 -5.30 -27.03
N PHE A 120 9.85 -4.45 -26.00
CA PHE A 120 9.90 -4.87 -24.61
C PHE A 120 8.52 -5.30 -24.11
N GLU A 121 8.49 -6.21 -23.15
CA GLU A 121 7.28 -6.57 -22.41
C GLU A 121 7.21 -5.81 -21.08
N LEU A 122 6.05 -5.23 -20.76
CA LEU A 122 5.77 -4.69 -19.42
C LEU A 122 5.65 -5.82 -18.38
N THR A 123 6.65 -5.97 -17.51
CA THR A 123 6.70 -7.02 -16.48
C THR A 123 6.29 -6.56 -15.10
N ARG A 124 6.34 -5.25 -14.83
CA ARG A 124 5.84 -4.64 -13.60
C ARG A 124 5.34 -3.23 -13.83
N ILE A 125 4.28 -2.85 -13.13
CA ILE A 125 3.82 -1.46 -13.00
C ILE A 125 3.32 -1.23 -11.58
N ASP A 126 3.86 -0.21 -10.93
CA ASP A 126 3.52 0.18 -9.56
C ASP A 126 2.58 1.39 -9.63
N ILE A 127 1.32 1.16 -9.28
CA ILE A 127 0.28 2.17 -9.22
C ILE A 127 0.19 2.68 -7.79
N THR A 128 0.17 3.98 -7.60
CA THR A 128 0.35 4.58 -6.27
C THR A 128 -0.69 5.65 -5.99
N LYS A 129 -1.02 5.83 -4.70
CA LYS A 129 -1.82 6.94 -4.18
C LYS A 129 -1.19 7.46 -2.88
N ASP A 130 -0.99 8.78 -2.80
CA ASP A 130 -0.53 9.43 -1.59
C ASP A 130 -1.66 10.10 -0.82
N ILE A 131 -1.60 9.95 0.50
CA ILE A 131 -2.49 10.60 1.46
C ILE A 131 -1.62 11.44 2.38
N HIS A 132 -1.71 12.74 2.18
CA HIS A 132 -0.94 13.74 2.91
C HIS A 132 -1.65 14.14 4.21
N LYS A 133 -0.92 14.85 5.08
CA LYS A 133 -1.43 15.37 6.36
C LYS A 133 -1.96 14.28 7.32
N VAL A 134 -1.41 13.07 7.26
CA VAL A 134 -1.69 11.98 8.20
C VAL A 134 -0.57 11.91 9.24
N PRO A 135 -0.83 12.22 10.53
CA PRO A 135 0.21 12.16 11.56
C PRO A 135 0.87 10.79 11.61
N GLU A 136 2.19 10.74 11.78
CA GLU A 136 2.95 9.48 11.78
C GLU A 136 2.38 8.43 12.76
N THR A 137 1.94 8.87 13.94
CA THR A 137 1.29 8.02 14.95
C THR A 137 -0.01 7.39 14.46
N VAL A 138 -0.78 8.12 13.64
CA VAL A 138 -2.03 7.64 13.03
C VAL A 138 -1.73 6.67 11.89
N ILE A 139 -0.72 6.95 11.07
CA ILE A 139 -0.26 6.04 10.00
C ILE A 139 0.11 4.68 10.60
N LYS A 140 0.96 4.69 11.63
CA LYS A 140 1.39 3.48 12.34
C LYS A 140 0.21 2.68 12.89
N GLU A 141 -0.77 3.37 13.45
CA GLU A 141 -1.96 2.73 13.99
C GLU A 141 -2.81 2.08 12.89
N TYR A 142 -3.10 2.76 11.78
CA TYR A 142 -3.83 2.15 10.66
C TYR A 142 -3.11 0.92 10.09
N ILE A 143 -1.78 0.99 9.96
CA ILE A 143 -0.98 -0.14 9.51
C ILE A 143 -1.15 -1.33 10.47
N MET A 144 -1.04 -1.10 11.77
CA MET A 144 -1.24 -2.15 12.78
C MET A 144 -2.68 -2.68 12.80
N LEU A 145 -3.69 -1.84 12.57
CA LEU A 145 -5.09 -2.26 12.42
C LEU A 145 -5.25 -3.19 11.22
N MET A 146 -4.76 -2.80 10.04
CA MET A 146 -4.82 -3.64 8.83
C MET A 146 -4.10 -4.99 9.00
N ARG A 147 -2.96 -5.01 9.70
CA ARG A 147 -2.25 -6.28 9.99
C ARG A 147 -3.02 -7.22 10.92
N ARG A 148 -3.94 -6.68 11.72
CA ARG A 148 -4.75 -7.45 12.68
C ARG A 148 -6.13 -7.82 12.13
N MET A 149 -6.50 -7.30 10.97
CA MET A 149 -7.74 -7.65 10.26
C MET A 149 -7.66 -9.04 9.62
N PHE A 150 -8.80 -9.49 9.10
CA PHE A 150 -8.86 -10.71 8.33
C PHE A 150 -8.11 -10.54 7.01
N VAL A 151 -7.43 -11.59 6.58
CA VAL A 151 -6.77 -11.64 5.27
C VAL A 151 -7.41 -12.80 4.50
N PRO A 152 -8.12 -12.53 3.39
CA PRO A 152 -8.81 -13.58 2.65
C PRO A 152 -7.82 -14.60 2.05
N ASP A 153 -8.23 -15.87 1.90
CA ASP A 153 -7.38 -17.00 1.47
C ASP A 153 -6.55 -16.79 0.18
N LYS A 154 -6.97 -15.86 -0.69
CA LYS A 154 -6.25 -15.54 -1.94
C LYS A 154 -5.07 -14.59 -1.73
N PHE A 155 -4.89 -14.11 -0.51
CA PHE A 155 -3.87 -13.16 -0.09
C PHE A 155 -3.02 -13.76 1.03
N GLU A 156 -1.75 -13.36 1.06
CA GLU A 156 -0.84 -13.66 2.17
C GLU A 156 -0.15 -12.38 2.62
N LEU A 157 0.17 -12.26 3.90
CA LEU A 157 1.02 -11.17 4.36
C LEU A 157 2.45 -11.39 3.89
N ASN A 158 3.02 -10.38 3.22
CA ASN A 158 4.41 -10.44 2.78
C ASN A 158 5.35 -10.10 3.93
N GLU A 159 5.85 -11.13 4.61
CA GLU A 159 6.80 -10.98 5.71
C GLU A 159 8.27 -11.06 5.26
N GLN A 160 8.56 -11.01 3.96
CA GLN A 160 9.95 -11.14 3.48
C GLN A 160 10.84 -10.02 4.02
N LEU A 161 10.37 -8.78 4.06
CA LEU A 161 11.14 -7.67 4.62
C LEU A 161 11.37 -7.86 6.12
N GLU A 162 10.34 -8.29 6.83
CA GLU A 162 10.36 -8.55 8.26
C GLU A 162 11.37 -9.66 8.63
N LYS A 163 11.38 -10.76 7.87
CA LYS A 163 12.29 -11.89 8.10
C LYS A 163 13.74 -11.58 7.76
N ASN A 164 13.99 -10.62 6.88
CA ASN A 164 15.33 -10.34 6.34
C ASN A 164 15.93 -9.00 6.81
N THR A 165 15.17 -8.18 7.53
CA THR A 165 15.62 -6.86 8.03
C THR A 165 15.61 -6.85 9.54
N LYS A 166 16.80 -6.77 10.16
CA LYS A 166 16.98 -6.85 11.61
C LYS A 166 16.16 -5.82 12.38
N ASP A 167 16.06 -4.61 11.85
CA ASP A 167 15.39 -3.47 12.49
C ASP A 167 14.05 -3.14 11.80
N PHE A 168 13.37 -4.18 11.29
CA PHE A 168 12.06 -4.00 10.66
C PHE A 168 11.01 -3.57 11.68
N ARG A 169 10.24 -2.53 11.31
CA ARG A 169 9.14 -2.00 12.10
C ARG A 169 7.83 -2.43 11.47
N ARG A 170 7.07 -3.28 12.17
CA ARG A 170 5.79 -3.82 11.67
C ARG A 170 4.75 -2.73 11.46
N GLU A 171 4.84 -1.66 12.24
CA GLU A 171 4.00 -0.48 12.18
C GLU A 171 4.28 0.44 10.98
N ASP A 172 5.35 0.19 10.22
CA ASP A 172 5.69 1.03 9.05
C ASP A 172 5.14 0.49 7.73
N SER A 173 4.69 -0.77 7.68
CA SER A 173 4.06 -1.31 6.46
C SER A 173 3.10 -2.48 6.66
N PHE A 174 2.04 -2.47 5.86
CA PHE A 174 1.15 -3.59 5.58
C PHE A 174 1.35 -4.01 4.12
N ASN A 175 1.63 -5.30 3.89
CA ASN A 175 1.88 -5.83 2.55
C ASN A 175 1.05 -7.10 2.34
N ALA A 176 0.10 -7.06 1.41
CA ALA A 176 -0.72 -8.20 1.02
C ALA A 176 -0.35 -8.68 -0.39
N LEU A 177 0.19 -9.89 -0.48
CA LEU A 177 0.53 -10.54 -1.75
C LEU A 177 -0.67 -11.29 -2.30
N MET A 178 -0.99 -11.02 -3.56
CA MET A 178 -1.97 -11.79 -4.32
C MET A 178 -1.31 -12.99 -4.98
N LYS A 179 -1.80 -14.20 -4.70
CA LYS A 179 -1.27 -15.43 -5.28
C LYS A 179 -2.19 -16.02 -6.35
N LYS A 180 -1.56 -16.65 -7.34
CA LYS A 180 -2.18 -17.64 -8.23
C LYS A 180 -1.30 -18.89 -8.23
N GLY A 181 -1.70 -19.90 -7.45
CA GLY A 181 -0.80 -21.00 -7.09
C GLY A 181 0.41 -20.46 -6.35
N ASN A 182 1.62 -20.89 -6.75
CA ASN A 182 2.87 -20.46 -6.11
C ASN A 182 3.43 -19.12 -6.65
N THR A 183 2.70 -18.43 -7.54
CA THR A 183 3.17 -17.21 -8.19
C THR A 183 2.43 -15.99 -7.65
N SER A 184 3.19 -14.98 -7.21
CA SER A 184 2.65 -13.65 -6.90
C SER A 184 2.24 -12.95 -8.20
N ILE A 185 1.00 -12.47 -8.27
CA ILE A 185 0.48 -11.76 -9.44
C ILE A 185 0.39 -10.26 -9.19
N ALA A 186 0.19 -9.83 -7.95
CA ALA A 186 0.28 -8.44 -7.52
C ALA A 186 0.62 -8.37 -6.02
N GLU A 187 1.03 -7.20 -5.54
CA GLU A 187 1.22 -6.88 -4.13
C GLU A 187 0.51 -5.55 -3.82
N PHE A 188 -0.36 -5.53 -2.82
CA PHE A 188 -0.98 -4.32 -2.29
C PHE A 188 -0.25 -3.91 -1.02
N VAL A 189 0.24 -2.68 -0.98
CA VAL A 189 1.08 -2.17 0.11
C VAL A 189 0.51 -0.87 0.63
N VAL A 190 0.45 -0.74 1.95
CA VAL A 190 0.19 0.55 2.62
C VAL A 190 1.32 0.80 3.60
N TYR A 191 1.97 1.95 3.50
CA TYR A 191 3.16 2.22 4.29
C TYR A 191 3.37 3.68 4.63
N ASN A 192 4.21 3.91 5.65
CA ASN A 192 4.66 5.22 6.07
C ASN A 192 5.70 5.78 5.08
N LYS A 193 5.25 6.62 4.13
CA LYS A 193 6.13 7.16 3.09
C LYS A 193 7.10 8.19 3.64
N ALA A 194 6.70 8.98 4.64
CA ALA A 194 7.61 9.88 5.35
C ALA A 194 8.83 9.12 5.87
N ARG A 195 8.58 7.98 6.53
CA ARG A 195 9.66 7.18 7.08
C ARG A 195 10.49 6.49 6.01
N ALA A 196 9.84 5.95 4.99
CA ALA A 196 10.54 5.35 3.86
C ALA A 196 11.43 6.36 3.12
N ALA A 197 11.03 7.63 3.03
CA ALA A 197 11.83 8.70 2.44
C ALA A 197 13.12 8.98 3.25
N ILE A 198 13.02 9.00 4.59
CA ILE A 198 14.19 9.10 5.48
C ILE A 198 15.11 7.90 5.29
N ASP A 199 14.56 6.69 5.32
CA ASP A 199 15.34 5.45 5.18
C ASP A 199 15.98 5.32 3.77
N GLN A 200 15.49 6.08 2.78
CA GLN A 200 15.99 6.14 1.40
C GLN A 200 16.98 7.29 1.16
N ASP A 201 17.28 8.11 2.17
CA ASP A 201 18.17 9.28 2.07
C ASP A 201 17.76 10.23 0.94
N LEU A 202 16.45 10.52 0.85
CA LEU A 202 15.90 11.49 -0.12
C LEU A 202 16.28 12.93 0.23
N THR A 203 16.15 13.86 -0.73
CA THR A 203 16.53 15.27 -0.51
C THR A 203 15.66 15.94 0.56
N ASP A 204 16.16 17.00 1.22
CA ASP A 204 15.39 17.77 2.20
C ASP A 204 14.03 18.24 1.65
N THR A 205 13.98 18.62 0.36
CA THR A 205 12.75 19.01 -0.34
C THR A 205 11.78 17.83 -0.45
N GLU A 206 12.26 16.65 -0.83
CA GLU A 206 11.44 15.43 -0.88
C GLU A 206 10.96 15.03 0.52
N LEU A 207 11.81 15.16 1.55
CA LEU A 207 11.47 14.85 2.93
C LEU A 207 10.35 15.75 3.46
N GLU A 208 10.39 17.05 3.20
CA GLU A 208 9.32 17.97 3.62
C GLU A 208 8.02 17.71 2.84
N TYR A 209 8.10 17.35 1.55
CA TYR A 209 6.91 16.96 0.78
C TYR A 209 6.24 15.70 1.35
N TYR A 210 7.03 14.66 1.68
CA TYR A 210 6.49 13.39 2.17
C TYR A 210 6.21 13.37 3.67
N LYS A 211 6.36 14.50 4.35
CA LYS A 211 6.07 14.63 5.77
C LYS A 211 4.60 14.33 6.03
N ASN A 212 4.36 13.46 7.01
CA ASN A 212 3.00 13.02 7.35
C ASN A 212 2.25 12.42 6.14
N THR A 213 2.95 11.65 5.31
CA THR A 213 2.37 10.99 4.13
C THR A 213 2.27 9.48 4.33
N MET A 214 1.06 8.97 4.18
CA MET A 214 0.79 7.54 4.02
C MET A 214 0.63 7.24 2.52
N ARG A 215 1.26 6.16 2.05
CA ARG A 215 1.21 5.77 0.64
C ARG A 215 0.58 4.40 0.48
N LEU A 216 -0.29 4.30 -0.51
CA LEU A 216 -0.84 3.05 -1.02
C LEU A 216 -0.18 2.72 -2.35
N GLU A 217 0.22 1.48 -2.55
CA GLU A 217 0.87 1.01 -3.77
C GLU A 217 0.31 -0.35 -4.18
N LEU A 218 -0.16 -0.47 -5.42
CA LEU A 218 -0.49 -1.73 -6.06
C LEU A 218 0.59 -2.06 -7.09
N ARG A 219 1.46 -2.99 -6.71
CA ARG A 219 2.55 -3.52 -7.55
C ARG A 219 2.00 -4.62 -8.43
N CYS A 220 1.71 -4.30 -9.67
CA CYS A 220 1.15 -5.25 -10.64
C CYS A 220 2.28 -6.00 -11.33
N TYR A 221 2.31 -7.33 -11.25
CA TYR A 221 3.27 -8.14 -12.02
C TYR A 221 2.67 -8.60 -13.35
N LYS A 222 3.52 -9.06 -14.27
CA LYS A 222 3.19 -9.58 -15.61
C LYS A 222 1.86 -10.36 -15.69
N SER A 223 1.63 -11.30 -14.79
CA SER A 223 0.39 -12.13 -14.80
C SER A 223 -0.87 -11.33 -14.49
N TYR A 224 -0.79 -10.32 -13.62
CA TYR A 224 -1.91 -9.42 -13.36
C TYR A 224 -2.11 -8.46 -14.52
N ILE A 225 -1.04 -7.87 -15.06
CA ILE A 225 -1.08 -6.95 -16.21
C ILE A 225 -1.79 -7.62 -17.39
N ARG A 226 -1.35 -8.82 -17.80
CA ARG A 226 -1.96 -9.59 -18.90
C ARG A 226 -3.42 -9.98 -18.66
N LYS A 227 -3.87 -10.03 -17.41
CA LYS A 227 -5.27 -10.31 -17.07
C LYS A 227 -6.13 -9.06 -17.19
N MET A 228 -5.56 -7.89 -16.92
CA MET A 228 -6.29 -6.63 -16.83
C MET A 228 -6.22 -5.80 -18.11
N ALA A 229 -5.17 -5.96 -18.90
CA ALA A 229 -4.93 -5.32 -20.18
C ALA A 229 -4.91 -6.38 -21.30
N TYR A 230 -5.73 -6.18 -22.34
CA TYR A 230 -5.83 -7.06 -23.51
C TYR A 230 -5.11 -6.49 -24.74
N GLU A 231 -4.56 -5.29 -24.59
CA GLU A 231 -3.81 -4.56 -25.59
C GLU A 231 -2.57 -5.34 -26.05
N THR A 232 -2.17 -5.11 -27.30
CA THR A 232 -1.11 -5.88 -27.95
C THR A 232 0.27 -5.27 -27.78
N THR A 233 0.37 -3.94 -27.65
CA THR A 233 1.64 -3.23 -27.55
C THR A 233 1.91 -2.72 -26.14
N THR A 234 3.18 -2.59 -25.76
CA THR A 234 3.57 -2.12 -24.43
C THR A 234 3.10 -0.68 -24.15
N ILE A 235 3.11 0.20 -25.15
CA ILE A 235 2.58 1.57 -25.00
C ILE A 235 1.09 1.54 -24.69
N GLU A 236 0.30 0.75 -25.41
CA GLU A 236 -1.13 0.65 -25.21
C GLU A 236 -1.45 0.07 -23.83
N ILE A 237 -0.72 -0.97 -23.40
CA ILE A 237 -0.85 -1.54 -22.05
C ILE A 237 -0.53 -0.47 -20.99
N LEU A 238 0.56 0.29 -21.14
CA LEU A 238 0.93 1.35 -20.20
C LEU A 238 -0.16 2.42 -20.10
N ARG A 239 -0.72 2.86 -21.24
CA ARG A 239 -1.82 3.83 -21.28
C ARG A 239 -3.10 3.27 -20.65
N HIS A 240 -3.46 2.02 -20.94
CA HIS A 240 -4.60 1.36 -20.30
C HIS A 240 -4.44 1.32 -18.78
N MET A 241 -3.27 0.87 -18.31
CA MET A 241 -2.97 0.75 -16.89
C MET A 241 -3.02 2.12 -16.21
N PHE A 242 -2.50 3.15 -16.87
CA PHE A 242 -2.55 4.52 -16.40
C PHE A 242 -3.97 5.08 -16.33
N GLU A 243 -4.76 4.96 -17.39
CA GLU A 243 -6.11 5.55 -17.46
C GLU A 243 -7.07 4.94 -16.44
N ARG A 244 -6.86 3.67 -16.07
CA ARG A 244 -7.70 2.94 -15.11
C ARG A 244 -7.04 2.74 -13.74
N ARG A 245 -6.00 3.50 -13.44
CA ARG A 245 -5.15 3.31 -12.25
C ARG A 245 -5.91 3.37 -10.91
N SER A 246 -6.84 4.32 -10.75
CA SER A 246 -7.66 4.42 -9.53
C SER A 246 -8.54 3.18 -9.35
N TYR A 247 -9.19 2.74 -10.43
CA TYR A 247 -10.01 1.53 -10.45
C TYR A 247 -9.23 0.29 -10.01
N PHE A 248 -7.97 0.11 -10.44
CA PHE A 248 -7.18 -1.06 -10.06
C PHE A 248 -6.83 -1.08 -8.57
N ILE A 249 -6.40 0.05 -8.00
CA ILE A 249 -6.13 0.15 -6.56
C ILE A 249 -7.41 -0.13 -5.77
N GLU A 250 -8.51 0.56 -6.11
CA GLU A 250 -9.79 0.44 -5.42
C GLU A 250 -10.36 -0.98 -5.47
N ARG A 251 -10.28 -1.60 -6.65
CA ARG A 251 -10.72 -2.98 -6.84
C ARG A 251 -9.98 -3.95 -5.91
N GLU A 252 -8.67 -3.84 -5.81
CA GLU A 252 -7.90 -4.78 -4.97
C GLU A 252 -8.04 -4.45 -3.48
N PHE A 253 -8.17 -3.17 -3.12
CA PHE A 253 -8.56 -2.78 -1.76
C PHE A 253 -9.88 -3.44 -1.33
N TYR A 254 -10.93 -3.39 -2.16
CA TYR A 254 -12.22 -4.03 -1.87
C TYR A 254 -12.22 -5.55 -1.90
N ARG A 255 -11.17 -6.18 -2.42
CA ARG A 255 -11.00 -7.64 -2.41
C ARG A 255 -10.15 -8.13 -1.24
N ILE A 256 -9.31 -7.27 -0.69
CA ILE A 256 -8.51 -7.55 0.51
C ILE A 256 -9.36 -7.35 1.76
N PHE A 257 -10.09 -6.24 1.83
CA PHE A 257 -10.90 -5.89 2.98
C PHE A 257 -12.38 -6.00 2.64
N ASP A 258 -13.10 -6.84 3.38
CA ASP A 258 -14.54 -7.03 3.22
C ASP A 258 -15.32 -5.74 3.53
N VAL A 259 -16.62 -5.70 3.19
CA VAL A 259 -17.45 -4.48 3.30
C VAL A 259 -17.42 -3.95 4.72
N GLU A 260 -17.53 -4.86 5.66
CA GLU A 260 -17.57 -4.63 7.10
C GLU A 260 -16.24 -4.02 7.55
N GLU A 261 -15.12 -4.66 7.23
CA GLU A 261 -13.79 -4.21 7.66
C GLU A 261 -13.42 -2.83 7.12
N ARG A 262 -13.85 -2.50 5.89
CA ARG A 262 -13.52 -1.21 5.27
C ARG A 262 -14.45 -0.07 5.65
N THR A 263 -15.63 -0.35 6.23
CA THR A 263 -16.64 0.65 6.59
C THR A 263 -16.84 0.84 8.09
N GLN A 264 -16.35 -0.08 8.91
CA GLN A 264 -16.37 0.04 10.36
C GLN A 264 -15.35 1.06 10.86
N SER A 265 -15.74 1.86 11.85
CA SER A 265 -14.81 2.73 12.57
C SER A 265 -14.05 1.95 13.65
N PHE A 266 -12.97 2.55 14.17
CA PHE A 266 -12.14 1.96 15.22
C PHE A 266 -12.22 2.79 16.50
N LEU A 267 -12.21 2.10 17.64
CA LEU A 267 -12.17 2.71 18.96
C LEU A 267 -11.06 2.05 19.77
N ASN A 268 -10.48 2.81 20.70
CA ASN A 268 -9.68 2.18 21.73
C ASN A 268 -10.57 1.35 22.67
N ILE A 269 -9.97 0.41 23.40
CA ILE A 269 -10.73 -0.57 24.20
C ILE A 269 -11.70 0.07 25.21
N TYR A 270 -11.33 1.21 25.80
CA TYR A 270 -12.17 1.91 26.77
C TYR A 270 -13.46 2.42 26.13
N TRP A 271 -13.34 3.14 25.00
CA TRP A 271 -14.49 3.68 24.29
C TRP A 271 -15.31 2.60 23.61
N LEU A 272 -14.67 1.55 23.09
CA LEU A 272 -15.36 0.41 22.49
C LEU A 272 -16.29 -0.27 23.49
N LYS A 273 -15.80 -0.60 24.70
CA LYS A 273 -16.62 -1.17 25.78
C LYS A 273 -17.82 -0.30 26.13
N LYS A 274 -17.62 1.03 26.17
CA LYS A 274 -18.68 1.99 26.47
C LYS A 274 -19.69 2.10 25.34
N TYR A 275 -19.24 2.04 24.09
CA TYR A 275 -20.08 2.06 22.90
C TYR A 275 -20.96 0.81 22.82
N ILE A 276 -20.37 -0.40 22.92
CA ILE A 276 -21.11 -1.68 22.93
C ILE A 276 -22.21 -1.70 24.01
N LYS A 277 -21.90 -1.21 25.22
CA LYS A 277 -22.89 -1.17 26.32
C LYS A 277 -24.09 -0.27 26.02
N ARG A 278 -23.93 0.77 25.20
CA ARG A 278 -24.95 1.75 24.84
C ARG A 278 -25.70 1.40 23.57
N SER A 279 -25.01 0.84 22.57
CA SER A 279 -25.56 0.59 21.24
C SER A 279 -26.44 -0.66 21.16
N ILE A 280 -26.43 -1.51 22.18
CA ILE A 280 -27.19 -2.76 22.22
C ILE A 280 -28.14 -2.70 23.41
N ASP A 281 -29.44 -2.86 23.19
CA ASP A 281 -30.43 -2.93 24.28
C ASP A 281 -30.86 -4.37 24.59
N GLY A 282 -31.13 -4.66 25.87
CA GLY A 282 -31.76 -5.92 26.29
C GLY A 282 -30.99 -7.23 26.04
N LYS A 283 -29.71 -7.20 25.60
CA LYS A 283 -28.93 -8.42 25.25
C LYS A 283 -27.60 -8.52 26.03
N PRO A 284 -27.62 -8.87 27.33
CA PRO A 284 -26.42 -8.88 28.17
C PRO A 284 -25.36 -9.89 27.71
N LYS A 285 -25.78 -11.04 27.19
CA LYS A 285 -24.85 -12.04 26.63
C LYS A 285 -24.09 -11.50 25.42
N HIS A 286 -24.78 -10.84 24.47
CA HIS A 286 -24.15 -10.28 23.26
C HIS A 286 -23.07 -9.26 23.63
N LYS A 287 -23.42 -8.32 24.53
CA LYS A 287 -22.48 -7.32 25.07
C LYS A 287 -21.24 -7.97 25.66
N LYS A 288 -21.42 -9.01 26.47
CA LYS A 288 -20.32 -9.75 27.09
C LYS A 288 -19.40 -10.36 26.02
N TYR A 289 -19.95 -11.10 25.06
CA TYR A 289 -19.16 -11.74 24.00
C TYR A 289 -18.35 -10.73 23.17
N MET A 290 -18.95 -9.61 22.78
CA MET A 290 -18.25 -8.57 22.04
C MET A 290 -17.13 -7.94 22.86
N ILE A 291 -17.41 -7.60 24.13
CA ILE A 291 -16.42 -7.00 25.04
C ILE A 291 -15.24 -7.95 25.28
N ASP A 292 -15.52 -9.23 25.48
CA ASP A 292 -14.50 -10.25 25.74
C ASP A 292 -13.62 -10.46 24.50
N LEU A 293 -14.22 -10.57 23.29
CA LEU A 293 -13.46 -10.64 22.03
C LEU A 293 -12.57 -9.42 21.83
N SER A 294 -13.11 -8.21 21.99
CA SER A 294 -12.32 -6.97 21.89
C SER A 294 -11.20 -6.89 22.93
N THR A 295 -11.44 -7.39 24.15
CA THR A 295 -10.41 -7.41 25.21
C THR A 295 -9.29 -8.41 24.89
N ILE A 296 -9.63 -9.53 24.24
CA ILE A 296 -8.65 -10.49 23.73
C ILE A 296 -7.82 -9.84 22.62
N LEU A 297 -8.47 -9.21 21.64
CA LEU A 297 -7.80 -8.48 20.56
C LEU A 297 -6.92 -7.34 21.06
N ASP A 298 -7.27 -6.72 22.19
CA ASP A 298 -6.49 -5.65 22.81
C ASP A 298 -5.19 -6.14 23.48
N ARG A 299 -4.94 -7.46 23.54
CA ARG A 299 -3.66 -7.99 24.01
C ARG A 299 -2.61 -7.90 22.90
N ASP A 300 -1.36 -7.63 23.26
CA ASP A 300 -0.26 -7.51 22.29
C ASP A 300 0.24 -8.88 21.80
N SER A 301 -0.10 -9.95 22.52
CA SER A 301 0.30 -11.32 22.21
C SER A 301 -0.50 -11.99 21.10
N LEU A 302 -1.58 -11.35 20.60
CA LEU A 302 -2.44 -11.94 19.58
C LEU A 302 -2.28 -11.21 18.25
N PRO A 303 -1.94 -11.94 17.17
CA PRO A 303 -1.48 -11.32 15.94
C PRO A 303 -2.63 -10.77 15.07
N ASN A 304 -3.83 -11.39 15.10
CA ASN A 304 -4.95 -10.99 14.22
C ASN A 304 -6.32 -11.48 14.72
N ILE A 305 -7.38 -11.02 14.03
CA ILE A 305 -8.78 -11.36 14.32
C ILE A 305 -9.12 -12.83 14.11
N THR A 306 -8.49 -13.49 13.14
CA THR A 306 -8.69 -14.92 12.87
C THR A 306 -8.28 -15.77 14.07
N ASP A 307 -7.10 -15.52 14.61
CA ASP A 307 -6.57 -16.25 15.77
C ASP A 307 -7.36 -15.95 17.05
N ALA A 308 -7.74 -14.69 17.27
CA ALA A 308 -8.58 -14.31 18.40
C ALA A 308 -9.96 -14.99 18.35
N ARG A 309 -10.53 -15.14 17.15
CA ARG A 309 -11.79 -15.85 16.93
C ARG A 309 -11.66 -17.34 17.26
N LEU A 310 -10.57 -18.00 16.88
CA LEU A 310 -10.31 -19.41 17.20
C LEU A 310 -10.14 -19.67 18.70
N ILE A 311 -9.57 -18.72 19.43
CA ILE A 311 -9.39 -18.83 20.89
C ILE A 311 -10.71 -18.62 21.64
N TYR A 312 -11.53 -17.68 21.17
CA TYR A 312 -12.69 -17.21 21.93
C TYR A 312 -14.02 -17.85 21.52
N CYS A 313 -14.14 -18.34 20.28
CA CYS A 313 -15.38 -18.87 19.76
C CYS A 313 -15.29 -20.40 19.62
N ASP A 314 -16.13 -21.12 20.37
CA ASP A 314 -16.17 -22.59 20.35
C ASP A 314 -16.66 -23.18 19.02
N SER A 315 -17.21 -22.36 18.12
CA SER A 315 -17.68 -22.78 16.79
C SER A 315 -17.59 -21.66 15.76
N HIS A 316 -17.63 -22.04 14.47
CA HIS A 316 -17.70 -21.09 13.37
C HIS A 316 -18.98 -20.23 13.43
N SER A 317 -20.13 -20.86 13.73
CA SER A 317 -21.42 -20.16 13.83
C SER A 317 -21.45 -19.12 14.96
N SER A 318 -20.88 -19.44 16.13
CA SER A 318 -20.77 -18.46 17.22
C SER A 318 -19.83 -17.31 16.84
N SER A 319 -18.76 -17.63 16.10
CA SER A 319 -17.83 -16.63 15.59
C SER A 319 -18.48 -15.66 14.62
N LEU A 320 -19.24 -16.16 13.64
CA LEU A 320 -20.02 -15.34 12.72
C LEU A 320 -21.06 -14.49 13.45
N GLY A 321 -21.75 -15.08 14.43
CA GLY A 321 -22.75 -14.35 15.23
C GLY A 321 -22.17 -13.14 15.95
N VAL A 322 -20.97 -13.28 16.55
CA VAL A 322 -20.30 -12.17 17.24
C VAL A 322 -19.87 -11.09 16.24
N MET A 323 -19.32 -11.46 15.09
CA MET A 323 -18.93 -10.51 14.04
C MET A 323 -20.12 -9.72 13.51
N ASN A 324 -21.24 -10.40 13.23
CA ASN A 324 -22.47 -9.73 12.79
C ASN A 324 -22.95 -8.67 13.79
N TRP A 325 -22.76 -8.87 15.09
CA TRP A 325 -23.15 -7.85 16.08
C TRP A 325 -22.24 -6.61 16.06
N PHE A 326 -20.97 -6.76 15.67
CA PHE A 326 -20.07 -5.63 15.41
C PHE A 326 -20.48 -4.89 14.14
N ASP A 327 -20.88 -5.65 13.11
CA ASP A 327 -21.37 -5.12 11.83
C ASP A 327 -22.67 -4.32 12.01
N ASP A 328 -23.62 -4.84 12.80
CA ASP A 328 -24.90 -4.21 13.14
C ASP A 328 -24.75 -2.80 13.76
N ILE A 329 -23.63 -2.57 14.46
CA ILE A 329 -23.33 -1.28 15.10
C ILE A 329 -22.18 -0.52 14.41
N HIS A 330 -21.72 -1.02 13.25
CA HIS A 330 -20.67 -0.42 12.42
C HIS A 330 -19.37 -0.09 13.16
N ILE A 331 -18.93 -0.96 14.08
CA ILE A 331 -17.65 -0.78 14.80
C ILE A 331 -16.77 -2.01 14.68
N SER A 332 -15.47 -1.81 14.47
CA SER A 332 -14.54 -2.92 14.39
C SER A 332 -14.27 -3.52 15.78
N PRO A 333 -14.16 -4.85 15.89
CA PRO A 333 -13.67 -5.49 17.11
C PRO A 333 -12.16 -5.26 17.33
N VAL A 334 -11.41 -4.93 16.27
CA VAL A 334 -9.97 -4.63 16.34
C VAL A 334 -9.77 -3.25 16.96
N THR A 335 -9.09 -3.21 18.10
CA THR A 335 -8.95 -2.00 18.90
C THR A 335 -7.78 -1.13 18.48
N ILE A 336 -7.92 0.17 18.66
CA ILE A 336 -6.81 1.13 18.65
C ILE A 336 -5.93 0.87 19.87
N LYS A 337 -4.62 0.69 19.66
CA LYS A 337 -3.62 0.48 20.71
C LYS A 337 -3.10 1.78 21.28
N ASN A 338 -2.92 2.80 20.43
CA ASN A 338 -2.53 4.11 20.90
C ASN A 338 -3.65 4.77 21.73
N LYS A 339 -3.42 4.89 23.05
CA LYS A 339 -4.40 5.43 24.01
C LYS A 339 -4.70 6.91 23.80
N ASP A 340 -3.86 7.65 23.07
CA ASP A 340 -4.05 9.07 22.80
C ASP A 340 -5.18 9.33 21.81
N TYR A 341 -5.48 8.33 20.98
CA TYR A 341 -6.59 8.37 20.02
C TYR A 341 -7.78 7.59 20.59
N PRO A 342 -8.91 8.25 20.86
CA PRO A 342 -10.13 7.58 21.29
C PRO A 342 -10.83 6.89 20.12
N PHE A 343 -10.57 7.36 18.90
CA PHE A 343 -11.28 7.01 17.68
C PHE A 343 -10.38 7.19 16.46
N LEU A 344 -10.58 6.31 15.48
CA LEU A 344 -10.11 6.45 14.12
C LEU A 344 -11.26 6.04 13.19
N GLN A 345 -11.40 6.75 12.08
CA GLN A 345 -12.44 6.50 11.10
C GLN A 345 -12.20 5.21 10.31
N SER A 346 -13.20 4.79 9.55
CA SER A 346 -13.15 3.62 8.68
C SER A 346 -12.00 3.65 7.67
N LEU A 347 -11.49 2.48 7.28
CA LEU A 347 -10.37 2.39 6.32
C LEU A 347 -10.70 3.05 4.98
N SER A 348 -11.91 2.82 4.45
CA SER A 348 -12.30 3.39 3.16
C SER A 348 -12.27 4.92 3.16
N SER A 349 -12.67 5.54 4.26
CA SER A 349 -12.56 6.99 4.42
C SER A 349 -11.13 7.43 4.73
N ALA A 350 -10.41 6.74 5.63
CA ALA A 350 -9.03 7.06 5.99
C ALA A 350 -8.11 7.05 4.77
N LEU A 351 -8.35 6.09 3.87
CA LEU A 351 -7.59 5.92 2.63
C LEU A 351 -8.09 6.80 1.48
N GLY A 352 -9.07 7.68 1.74
CA GLY A 352 -9.63 8.63 0.79
C GLY A 352 -10.32 7.99 -0.41
N PHE A 353 -10.91 6.79 -0.24
CA PHE A 353 -11.74 6.16 -1.26
C PHE A 353 -13.19 6.65 -1.20
N ASN A 354 -13.67 6.93 0.02
CA ASN A 354 -15.00 7.47 0.27
C ASN A 354 -14.93 8.65 1.24
N ASP A 355 -15.98 9.46 1.26
CA ASP A 355 -16.22 10.39 2.37
C ASP A 355 -16.43 9.61 3.67
N PRO A 356 -16.25 10.25 4.86
CA PRO A 356 -16.55 9.60 6.13
C PRO A 356 -17.95 9.01 6.17
N THR A 357 -18.06 7.83 6.75
CA THR A 357 -19.35 7.18 6.93
C THR A 357 -20.20 7.94 7.95
N PRO A 358 -21.53 7.76 7.96
CA PRO A 358 -22.38 8.32 9.01
C PRO A 358 -21.96 7.92 10.44
N THR A 359 -21.36 6.73 10.60
CA THR A 359 -20.82 6.26 11.87
C THR A 359 -19.53 6.99 12.25
N ASP A 360 -18.64 7.24 11.27
CA ASP A 360 -17.42 8.01 11.49
C ASP A 360 -17.74 9.40 12.04
N THR A 361 -18.63 10.14 11.36
CA THR A 361 -19.04 11.49 11.78
C THR A 361 -19.71 11.49 13.16
N ARG A 362 -20.63 10.54 13.41
CA ARG A 362 -21.35 10.45 14.68
C ARG A 362 -20.42 10.15 15.85
N LEU A 363 -19.47 9.23 15.68
CA LEU A 363 -18.50 8.88 16.71
C LEU A 363 -17.53 10.02 16.98
N TYR A 364 -17.02 10.66 15.91
CA TYR A 364 -16.17 11.83 16.02
C TYR A 364 -16.84 12.92 16.87
N GLU A 365 -18.05 13.36 16.50
CA GLU A 365 -18.78 14.40 17.23
C GLU A 365 -19.10 14.01 18.69
N TYR A 366 -19.50 12.75 18.90
CA TYR A 366 -19.84 12.25 20.22
C TYR A 366 -18.62 12.21 21.15
N LEU A 367 -17.46 11.78 20.65
CA LEU A 367 -16.23 11.66 21.42
C LEU A 367 -15.55 13.00 21.62
N LEU A 368 -15.57 13.89 20.62
CA LEU A 368 -15.02 15.24 20.72
C LEU A 368 -15.58 15.99 21.94
N LYS A 369 -16.88 15.83 22.23
CA LYS A 369 -17.56 16.45 23.38
C LYS A 369 -17.25 15.78 24.73
N ARG A 370 -16.65 14.58 24.74
CA ARG A 370 -16.57 13.71 25.94
C ARG A 370 -15.17 13.27 26.31
N THR A 371 -14.19 13.49 25.46
CA THR A 371 -12.78 13.27 25.76
C THR A 371 -12.09 14.60 25.97
N ARG A 372 -11.41 14.76 27.11
CA ARG A 372 -10.51 15.89 27.36
C ARG A 372 -9.09 15.47 26.99
N ASN A 373 -8.30 16.39 26.44
CA ASN A 373 -6.87 16.21 26.18
C ASN A 373 -6.54 14.96 25.34
N ARG A 374 -7.34 14.69 24.30
CA ARG A 374 -7.14 13.55 23.40
C ARG A 374 -7.02 14.02 21.96
N LYS A 375 -6.21 13.31 21.19
CA LYS A 375 -5.97 13.61 19.78
C LYS A 375 -7.07 12.99 18.92
N PHE A 376 -7.48 13.71 17.88
CA PHE A 376 -8.45 13.23 16.91
C PHE A 376 -7.89 13.32 15.50
N TYR A 377 -8.29 12.37 14.65
CA TYR A 377 -7.99 12.39 13.24
C TYR A 377 -9.25 12.02 12.46
N LEU A 378 -9.61 12.88 11.50
CA LEU A 378 -10.73 12.67 10.58
C LEU A 378 -10.34 13.20 9.19
N ASN A 379 -10.27 12.31 8.20
CA ASN A 379 -9.93 12.65 6.81
C ASN A 379 -11.22 13.09 6.07
N ALA A 380 -11.70 14.29 6.41
CA ALA A 380 -12.98 14.85 5.93
C ALA A 380 -12.93 16.36 5.85
N SER A 381 -12.30 16.93 6.86
CA SER A 381 -11.93 18.31 6.94
C SER A 381 -10.45 18.37 6.62
N ASP A 382 -10.02 19.32 5.78
CA ASP A 382 -8.62 19.74 5.67
C ASP A 382 -7.95 20.13 7.02
N ASN A 383 -8.65 19.95 8.13
CA ASN A 383 -8.29 20.27 9.49
C ASN A 383 -7.91 18.99 10.25
N TYR A 384 -6.62 18.83 10.46
CA TYR A 384 -6.07 18.13 11.61
C TYR A 384 -6.31 19.01 12.84
N TYR A 385 -6.95 18.46 13.89
CA TYR A 385 -7.04 19.15 15.18
C TYR A 385 -6.31 18.33 16.25
N GLU A 386 -5.12 18.78 16.61
CA GLU A 386 -4.49 18.40 17.88
C GLU A 386 -5.02 19.34 18.95
N PHE A 387 -6.04 18.90 19.69
CA PHE A 387 -6.47 19.62 20.88
C PHE A 387 -5.67 19.12 22.08
N GLU A 388 -4.77 19.95 22.59
CA GLU A 388 -4.59 20.04 24.05
C GLU A 388 -5.86 20.72 24.58
N GLY A 389 -6.58 20.07 25.47
CA GLY A 389 -7.97 20.44 25.76
C GLY A 389 -8.12 21.86 26.30
N VAL A 390 -9.27 22.47 26.00
CA VAL A 390 -9.68 23.74 26.62
C VAL A 390 -9.74 23.53 28.14
N PRO A 391 -9.12 24.41 28.96
CA PRO A 391 -9.31 24.39 30.40
C PRO A 391 -10.80 24.49 30.73
N ARG A 392 -11.21 23.96 31.89
CA ARG A 392 -12.55 24.24 32.42
C ARG A 392 -12.78 25.76 32.36
N CYS A 393 -13.82 26.21 31.64
CA CYS A 393 -14.58 27.32 32.18
C CYS A 393 -15.12 26.82 33.51
N GLU A 394 -14.63 27.40 34.60
CA GLU A 394 -15.26 27.36 35.91
C GLU A 394 -16.64 28.02 35.78
N GLN A 395 -17.64 27.24 35.39
CA GLN A 395 -19.04 27.59 35.58
C GLN A 395 -19.78 26.33 36.01
N GLU A 396 -19.66 26.04 37.31
CA GLU A 396 -20.66 25.36 38.13
C GLU A 396 -20.28 25.58 39.61
N GLU A 397 -20.37 26.84 40.02
CA GLU A 397 -20.74 27.23 41.39
C GLU A 397 -21.78 28.36 41.27
N CYS A 398 -23.06 27.98 41.16
CA CYS A 398 -24.27 28.61 41.72
C CYS A 398 -25.51 27.92 41.15
#